data_AF-A0A0S7BW38-F1
#
_entry.id   AF-A0A0S7BW38-F1
#
_cell.length_a   1.000
_cell.length_b   1.000
_cell.length_c   1.000
_cell.angle_alpha   90.00
_cell.angle_beta   90.00
_cell.angle_gamma   90.00
#
_symmetry.space_group_name_H-M   'P 1'
#
loop_
_entity.id
_entity.type
_entity.pdbx_description
1 polymer ?
#
loop_
_entity_poly.entity_id
_entity_poly.type
_entity_poly.pdbx_seq_one_letter_code
_entity_poly.pdbx_strand_id
1 'polypeptide(L)'
;MKKLTTLRTKVFAAVMLAMATVTATAQTNGSGKLVKQDRDLPGFTEIEVGSAFSVKVSQGDVIHVTVETDDNYLDKIETVVKDNRLHINSMGMKNPSAMRVFIQMPDLKLLDISGAARIESEGGITGTTLDVIASGASKVKFDLNLELLNSKISGASKVDLNGNASVHRAEISGASNLNALNLKTLTTNARVSGAGKAIIFARDEITAELSGAGSLSYFDNDQLIKISKSGTHTIIPQDPGSGPAEEISAKLETTDAGDSTIVKIGDIEVSVREGDPTKITIGGSELEVDDDGNVNFKRKKQTRYDGHWGGFELGVNGYVNRDGQFDMPEGYDFLDLRMEKSVNVKLNFFEQNFNLISNKFGLTTGLGFEWNNYRFDNKVVLKKEGNDIIDDFESSPRDYTKSKLVVNYLNLPILLEYQTNRFSKKNSFHIGAGLQTGLRIGSHTKLVYQDDGRKKKDKDPGDYHINPFKYDLMVRIGWGKLNLHANYSLNTLFKNNRGPELYPFTVGIALASW
;
A
#
# COMPACT_ATOMS: atom_id res chain seq x y z
N MET A 1 -45.50 19.69 -14.66
CA MET A 1 -44.09 19.25 -14.73
C MET A 1 -43.30 19.35 -13.41
N LYS A 2 -43.75 20.09 -12.37
CA LYS A 2 -43.05 20.19 -11.07
C LYS A 2 -43.15 18.97 -10.11
N LYS A 3 -44.06 18.01 -10.37
CA LYS A 3 -44.23 16.80 -9.52
C LYS A 3 -43.38 15.59 -9.93
N LEU A 4 -42.77 15.59 -11.13
CA LEU A 4 -41.98 14.46 -11.63
C LEU A 4 -40.49 14.56 -11.25
N THR A 5 -39.99 15.77 -10.96
CA THR A 5 -38.62 16.02 -10.51
C THR A 5 -38.42 15.69 -9.03
N THR A 6 -39.43 15.92 -8.18
CA THR A 6 -39.37 15.63 -6.73
C THR A 6 -39.32 14.13 -6.42
N LEU A 7 -39.83 13.28 -7.32
CA LEU A 7 -39.81 11.82 -7.15
C LEU A 7 -38.43 11.23 -7.50
N ARG A 8 -37.67 11.86 -8.41
CA ARG A 8 -36.31 11.43 -8.79
C ARG A 8 -35.27 11.77 -7.71
N THR A 9 -35.42 12.88 -7.00
CA THR A 9 -34.49 13.30 -5.93
C THR A 9 -34.65 12.45 -4.66
N LYS A 10 -35.87 12.02 -4.32
CA LYS A 10 -36.10 11.09 -3.19
C LYS A 10 -35.66 9.66 -3.50
N VAL A 11 -35.78 9.22 -4.76
CA VAL A 11 -35.26 7.91 -5.18
C VAL A 11 -33.73 7.89 -5.22
N PHE A 12 -33.06 8.99 -5.58
CA PHE A 12 -31.59 9.05 -5.56
C PHE A 12 -31.00 9.11 -4.14
N ALA A 13 -31.66 9.82 -3.21
CA ALA A 13 -31.28 9.84 -1.79
C ALA A 13 -31.61 8.51 -1.07
N ALA A 14 -32.71 7.85 -1.43
CA ALA A 14 -33.05 6.51 -0.94
C ALA A 14 -32.12 5.42 -1.52
N VAL A 15 -31.63 5.58 -2.75
CA VAL A 15 -30.62 4.67 -3.34
C VAL A 15 -29.23 4.90 -2.75
N MET A 16 -28.86 6.14 -2.40
CA MET A 16 -27.62 6.43 -1.64
C MET A 16 -27.69 5.92 -0.19
N LEU A 17 -28.85 6.01 0.47
CA LEU A 17 -29.04 5.49 1.84
C LEU A 17 -29.28 3.97 1.89
N ALA A 18 -29.81 3.38 0.81
CA ALA A 18 -29.89 1.93 0.63
C ALA A 18 -28.53 1.32 0.19
N MET A 19 -27.67 2.06 -0.52
CA MET A 19 -26.29 1.62 -0.77
C MET A 19 -25.38 1.79 0.46
N ALA A 20 -25.74 2.63 1.43
CA ALA A 20 -25.06 2.74 2.72
C ALA A 20 -25.55 1.73 3.78
N THR A 21 -26.61 0.96 3.49
CA THR A 21 -27.10 -0.13 4.37
C THR A 21 -26.92 -1.53 3.79
N VAL A 22 -26.32 -1.66 2.59
CA VAL A 22 -25.76 -2.94 2.13
C VAL A 22 -24.34 -3.08 2.66
N THR A 23 -24.27 -3.70 3.84
CA THR A 23 -23.10 -4.33 4.46
C THR A 23 -22.00 -3.40 4.98
N ALA A 24 -22.33 -2.61 6.00
CA ALA A 24 -21.53 -2.71 7.23
C ALA A 24 -21.77 -4.10 7.84
N THR A 25 -21.35 -5.17 7.15
CA THR A 25 -21.03 -6.39 7.87
C THR A 25 -19.90 -5.97 8.77
N ALA A 26 -20.18 -5.86 10.07
CA ALA A 26 -19.12 -6.00 11.06
C ALA A 26 -18.25 -7.14 10.54
N GLN A 27 -16.99 -6.87 10.18
CA GLN A 27 -16.04 -7.93 9.87
C GLN A 27 -15.88 -8.68 11.19
N THR A 28 -16.77 -9.64 11.41
CA THR A 28 -16.75 -10.56 12.54
C THR A 28 -15.40 -11.23 12.49
N ASN A 29 -14.67 -11.34 13.60
CA ASN A 29 -13.47 -12.16 13.64
C ASN A 29 -13.81 -13.62 13.25
N GLY A 30 -12.81 -14.44 12.98
CA GLY A 30 -13.02 -15.89 12.90
C GLY A 30 -13.75 -16.40 14.14
N SER A 31 -14.76 -17.23 13.97
CA SER A 31 -15.56 -17.77 15.06
C SER A 31 -14.79 -18.69 16.00
N GLY A 32 -13.60 -19.17 15.60
CA GLY A 32 -12.84 -20.21 16.30
C GLY A 32 -13.32 -21.63 15.97
N LYS A 33 -14.48 -21.78 15.34
CA LYS A 33 -15.07 -23.08 15.01
C LYS A 33 -14.72 -23.45 13.58
N LEU A 34 -13.68 -24.27 13.44
CA LEU A 34 -13.22 -24.76 12.15
C LEU A 34 -14.21 -25.77 11.56
N VAL A 35 -14.52 -25.58 10.28
CA VAL A 35 -15.36 -26.46 9.48
C VAL A 35 -14.70 -26.72 8.13
N LYS A 36 -15.04 -27.85 7.52
CA LYS A 36 -14.60 -28.23 6.18
C LYS A 36 -15.78 -28.18 5.22
N GLN A 37 -15.53 -27.70 4.00
CA GLN A 37 -16.50 -27.71 2.93
C GLN A 37 -15.82 -28.11 1.62
N ASP A 38 -16.38 -29.13 0.98
CA ASP A 38 -15.99 -29.53 -0.36
C ASP A 38 -16.57 -28.56 -1.39
N ARG A 39 -15.78 -28.24 -2.41
CA ARG A 39 -16.14 -27.34 -3.50
C ARG A 39 -16.43 -28.17 -4.74
N ASP A 40 -17.64 -28.02 -5.26
CA ASP A 40 -18.01 -28.56 -6.56
C ASP A 40 -17.50 -27.60 -7.65
N LEU A 41 -16.47 -28.04 -8.38
CA LEU A 41 -15.73 -27.21 -9.32
C LEU A 41 -15.52 -28.00 -10.62
N PRO A 42 -15.51 -27.32 -11.79
CA PRO A 42 -15.13 -27.98 -13.04
C PRO A 42 -13.64 -28.37 -13.00
N GLY A 43 -13.20 -29.19 -13.95
CA GLY A 43 -11.80 -29.57 -14.04
C GLY A 43 -10.85 -28.40 -14.30
N PHE A 44 -9.65 -28.48 -13.75
CA PHE A 44 -8.57 -27.50 -13.91
C PHE A 44 -7.20 -28.20 -13.87
N THR A 45 -6.18 -27.58 -14.46
CA THR A 45 -4.78 -28.04 -14.37
C THR A 45 -3.83 -26.94 -13.88
N GLU A 46 -4.36 -25.76 -13.54
CA GLU A 46 -3.59 -24.62 -13.04
C GLU A 46 -4.15 -24.16 -11.70
N ILE A 47 -3.28 -23.71 -10.81
CA ILE A 47 -3.64 -23.19 -9.49
C ILE A 47 -3.10 -21.77 -9.35
N GLU A 48 -3.95 -20.84 -8.94
CA GLU A 48 -3.58 -19.49 -8.55
C GLU A 48 -4.05 -19.20 -7.12
N VAL A 49 -3.09 -18.90 -6.24
CA VAL A 49 -3.34 -18.65 -4.81
C VAL A 49 -2.83 -17.27 -4.43
N GLY A 50 -3.74 -16.44 -3.93
CA GLY A 50 -3.41 -15.16 -3.32
C GLY A 50 -3.43 -15.19 -1.79
N SER A 51 -3.38 -14.01 -1.17
CA SER A 51 -3.63 -13.83 0.26
C SER A 51 -2.70 -14.69 1.16
N ALA A 52 -3.19 -15.23 2.29
CA ALA A 52 -2.37 -15.93 3.30
C ALA A 52 -2.79 -17.39 3.50
N PHE A 53 -3.23 -18.06 2.43
CA PHE A 53 -3.66 -19.46 2.48
C PHE A 53 -2.50 -20.41 2.76
N SER A 54 -2.80 -21.51 3.45
CA SER A 54 -1.97 -22.71 3.52
C SER A 54 -2.61 -23.77 2.63
N VAL A 55 -2.02 -24.04 1.48
CA VAL A 55 -2.55 -24.95 0.47
C VAL A 55 -1.75 -26.24 0.47
N LYS A 56 -2.44 -27.38 0.41
CA LYS A 56 -1.86 -28.69 0.23
C LYS A 56 -2.34 -29.29 -1.08
N VAL A 57 -1.40 -29.78 -1.91
CA VAL A 57 -1.72 -30.35 -3.22
C VAL A 57 -1.28 -31.81 -3.26
N SER A 58 -2.18 -32.71 -3.62
CA SER A 58 -1.89 -34.13 -3.84
C SER A 58 -2.26 -34.53 -5.26
N GLN A 59 -1.54 -35.49 -5.83
CA GLN A 59 -1.87 -36.04 -7.14
C GLN A 59 -2.84 -37.22 -6.99
N GLY A 60 -3.93 -37.23 -7.76
CA GLY A 60 -4.93 -38.31 -7.74
C GLY A 60 -5.90 -38.23 -8.90
N ASP A 61 -6.58 -39.33 -9.22
CA ASP A 61 -7.40 -39.48 -10.44
C ASP A 61 -8.61 -38.55 -10.50
N VAL A 62 -9.08 -38.08 -9.34
CA VAL A 62 -10.27 -37.25 -9.20
C VAL A 62 -9.88 -35.89 -8.67
N ILE A 63 -10.42 -34.84 -9.29
CA ILE A 63 -10.31 -33.46 -8.81
C ILE A 63 -11.21 -33.31 -7.58
N HIS A 64 -10.61 -32.90 -6.47
CA HIS A 64 -11.32 -32.65 -5.22
C HIS A 64 -10.71 -31.46 -4.50
N VAL A 65 -11.53 -30.49 -4.10
CA VAL A 65 -11.07 -29.28 -3.41
C VAL A 65 -11.87 -29.13 -2.12
N THR A 66 -11.18 -29.13 -0.98
CA THR A 66 -11.78 -28.90 0.33
C THR A 66 -11.22 -27.63 0.95
N VAL A 67 -12.10 -26.74 1.37
CA VAL A 67 -11.74 -25.52 2.12
C VAL A 67 -11.99 -25.76 3.61
N GLU A 68 -11.01 -25.40 4.45
CA GLU A 68 -11.12 -25.46 5.91
C GLU A 68 -10.84 -24.09 6.54
N THR A 69 -11.86 -23.52 7.19
CA THR A 69 -11.79 -22.22 7.88
C THR A 69 -12.88 -22.13 8.96
N ASP A 70 -13.00 -20.97 9.61
CA ASP A 70 -14.08 -20.67 10.55
C ASP A 70 -15.45 -20.72 9.85
N ASP A 71 -16.47 -21.25 10.51
CA ASP A 71 -17.81 -21.43 9.93
C ASP A 71 -18.43 -20.14 9.37
N ASN A 72 -18.16 -19.00 9.98
CA ASN A 72 -18.59 -17.69 9.51
C ASN A 72 -17.81 -17.15 8.29
N TYR A 73 -16.79 -17.86 7.82
CA TYR A 73 -15.89 -17.44 6.74
C TYR A 73 -15.84 -18.36 5.53
N LEU A 74 -16.57 -19.49 5.52
CA LEU A 74 -16.61 -20.38 4.35
C LEU A 74 -16.98 -19.63 3.05
N ASP A 75 -18.00 -18.77 3.10
CA ASP A 75 -18.45 -17.97 1.94
C ASP A 75 -17.52 -16.79 1.61
N LYS A 76 -16.55 -16.50 2.47
CA LYS A 76 -15.52 -15.47 2.25
C LYS A 76 -14.27 -16.00 1.56
N ILE A 77 -14.16 -17.32 1.39
CA ILE A 77 -13.12 -17.94 0.58
C ILE A 77 -13.71 -18.22 -0.81
N GLU A 78 -13.26 -17.44 -1.78
CA GLU A 78 -13.63 -17.57 -3.17
C GLU A 78 -12.77 -18.65 -3.83
N THR A 79 -13.42 -19.62 -4.46
CA THR A 79 -12.80 -20.71 -5.24
C THR A 79 -13.51 -20.76 -6.59
N VAL A 80 -12.86 -20.28 -7.64
CA VAL A 80 -13.48 -20.15 -8.97
C VAL A 80 -12.52 -20.66 -10.02
N VAL A 81 -13.01 -21.52 -10.91
CA VAL A 81 -12.25 -21.97 -12.06
C VAL A 81 -12.56 -21.08 -13.27
N LYS A 82 -11.54 -20.45 -13.85
CA LYS A 82 -11.61 -19.70 -15.11
C LYS A 82 -10.44 -20.12 -15.97
N ASP A 83 -10.66 -20.31 -17.28
CA ASP A 83 -9.60 -20.64 -18.23
C ASP A 83 -8.70 -21.81 -17.77
N ASN A 84 -9.31 -22.88 -17.23
CA ASN A 84 -8.61 -24.08 -16.73
C ASN A 84 -7.73 -23.84 -15.49
N ARG A 85 -7.92 -22.71 -14.81
CA ARG A 85 -7.21 -22.28 -13.61
C ARG A 85 -8.13 -22.09 -12.42
N LEU A 86 -7.78 -22.72 -11.31
CA LEU A 86 -8.43 -22.51 -10.02
C LEU A 86 -7.87 -21.26 -9.35
N HIS A 87 -8.69 -20.22 -9.22
CA HIS A 87 -8.39 -19.03 -8.45
C HIS A 87 -8.87 -19.18 -7.01
N ILE A 88 -7.96 -18.99 -6.05
CA ILE A 88 -8.23 -19.06 -4.61
C ILE A 88 -7.91 -17.70 -4.00
N ASN A 89 -8.94 -17.02 -3.48
CA ASN A 89 -8.78 -15.73 -2.82
C ASN A 89 -9.71 -15.58 -1.59
N SER A 90 -9.44 -14.58 -0.76
CA SER A 90 -10.27 -14.26 0.40
C SER A 90 -10.87 -12.86 0.32
N MET A 91 -12.11 -12.74 0.79
CA MET A 91 -12.87 -11.49 0.80
C MET A 91 -12.96 -10.93 2.22
N GLY A 92 -11.99 -10.09 2.60
CA GLY A 92 -12.10 -9.26 3.80
C GLY A 92 -12.29 -10.05 5.11
N MET A 93 -11.46 -11.08 5.33
CA MET A 93 -11.44 -11.86 6.57
C MET A 93 -10.53 -11.21 7.61
N LYS A 94 -10.95 -11.22 8.89
CA LYS A 94 -10.21 -10.64 10.01
C LYS A 94 -9.90 -11.73 11.05
N ASN A 95 -8.60 -11.99 11.26
CA ASN A 95 -8.13 -13.02 12.19
C ASN A 95 -8.86 -14.37 12.00
N PRO A 96 -8.85 -14.96 10.79
CA PRO A 96 -9.33 -16.33 10.63
C PRO A 96 -8.44 -17.27 11.45
N SER A 97 -9.07 -18.24 12.11
CA SER A 97 -8.39 -19.29 12.87
C SER A 97 -7.62 -20.23 11.95
N ALA A 98 -8.11 -20.45 10.74
CA ALA A 98 -7.39 -21.15 9.67
C ALA A 98 -7.83 -20.69 8.28
N MET A 99 -6.90 -20.74 7.33
CA MET A 99 -7.17 -20.56 5.90
C MET A 99 -6.49 -21.71 5.14
N ARG A 100 -7.07 -22.91 5.21
CA ARG A 100 -6.50 -24.11 4.62
C ARG A 100 -7.29 -24.55 3.40
N VAL A 101 -6.59 -24.92 2.34
CA VAL A 101 -7.20 -25.53 1.14
C VAL A 101 -6.46 -26.81 0.83
N PHE A 102 -7.19 -27.89 0.64
CA PHE A 102 -6.67 -29.18 0.21
C PHE A 102 -7.15 -29.39 -1.22
N ILE A 103 -6.21 -29.70 -2.11
CA ILE A 103 -6.46 -29.87 -3.54
C ILE A 103 -5.92 -31.24 -3.93
N GLN A 104 -6.77 -32.07 -4.49
CA GLN A 104 -6.39 -33.28 -5.22
C GLN A 104 -6.64 -33.03 -6.70
N MET A 105 -5.69 -33.38 -7.56
CA MET A 105 -5.85 -33.24 -9.01
C MET A 105 -4.97 -34.23 -9.79
N PRO A 106 -5.34 -34.62 -11.01
CA PRO A 106 -4.58 -35.60 -11.78
C PRO A 106 -3.30 -35.02 -12.39
N ASP A 107 -3.34 -33.77 -12.85
CA ASP A 107 -2.23 -33.10 -13.53
C ASP A 107 -2.15 -31.63 -13.12
N LEU A 108 -0.94 -31.17 -12.79
CA LEU A 108 -0.64 -29.79 -12.41
C LEU A 108 0.39 -29.21 -13.39
N LYS A 109 -0.04 -28.23 -14.19
CA LYS A 109 0.78 -27.58 -15.22
C LYS A 109 1.32 -26.22 -14.80
N LEU A 110 0.58 -25.50 -13.97
CA LEU A 110 0.99 -24.20 -13.46
C LEU A 110 0.58 -24.01 -12.00
N LEU A 111 1.52 -23.49 -11.23
CA LEU A 111 1.32 -22.97 -9.90
C LEU A 111 1.71 -21.50 -9.86
N ASP A 112 0.73 -20.62 -9.67
CA ASP A 112 0.93 -19.18 -9.43
C ASP A 112 0.59 -18.85 -7.97
N ILE A 113 1.58 -18.42 -7.20
CA ILE A 113 1.42 -18.09 -5.78
C ILE A 113 1.89 -16.67 -5.50
N SER A 114 1.05 -15.93 -4.80
CA SER A 114 1.31 -14.55 -4.40
C SER A 114 0.84 -14.28 -2.96
N GLY A 115 1.11 -13.07 -2.47
CA GLY A 115 0.77 -12.69 -1.09
C GLY A 115 1.71 -13.33 -0.05
N ALA A 116 1.16 -13.73 1.09
CA ALA A 116 1.86 -14.42 2.18
C ALA A 116 1.46 -15.90 2.26
N ALA A 117 1.07 -16.47 1.11
CA ALA A 117 0.58 -17.83 1.02
C ALA A 117 1.70 -18.86 1.11
N ARG A 118 1.34 -20.05 1.58
CA ARG A 118 2.19 -21.23 1.58
C ARG A 118 1.51 -22.33 0.80
N ILE A 119 2.24 -23.02 -0.06
CA ILE A 119 1.76 -24.22 -0.75
C ILE A 119 2.78 -25.34 -0.65
N GLU A 120 2.30 -26.54 -0.37
CA GLU A 120 3.13 -27.73 -0.30
C GLU A 120 2.47 -28.93 -0.98
N SER A 121 3.28 -29.80 -1.59
CA SER A 121 2.78 -31.07 -2.10
C SER A 121 2.66 -32.09 -0.96
N GLU A 122 1.59 -32.89 -1.00
CA GLU A 122 1.44 -34.11 -0.22
C GLU A 122 1.76 -35.30 -1.13
N GLY A 123 3.01 -35.74 -1.06
CA GLY A 123 3.57 -36.73 -1.99
C GLY A 123 4.21 -36.09 -3.22
N GLY A 124 4.59 -36.94 -4.18
CA GLY A 124 5.25 -36.53 -5.42
C GLY A 124 4.25 -36.08 -6.48
N ILE A 125 4.58 -35.01 -7.19
CA ILE A 125 3.84 -34.55 -8.38
C ILE A 125 4.62 -34.97 -9.63
N THR A 126 4.00 -35.81 -10.45
CA THR A 126 4.55 -36.34 -11.71
C THR A 126 3.85 -35.71 -12.90
N GLY A 127 4.60 -35.32 -13.94
CA GLY A 127 4.05 -34.69 -15.14
C GLY A 127 5.12 -34.39 -16.19
N THR A 128 4.71 -33.87 -17.34
CA THR A 128 5.68 -33.46 -18.39
C THR A 128 6.28 -32.10 -18.06
N THR A 129 5.44 -31.09 -17.85
CA THR A 129 5.87 -29.71 -17.62
C THR A 129 5.14 -29.10 -16.44
N LEU A 130 5.87 -28.42 -15.55
CA LEU A 130 5.31 -27.57 -14.50
C LEU A 130 5.95 -26.19 -14.54
N ASP A 131 5.10 -25.16 -14.54
CA ASP A 131 5.49 -23.78 -14.33
C ASP A 131 5.19 -23.38 -12.87
N VAL A 132 6.18 -22.85 -12.16
CA VAL A 132 6.04 -22.33 -10.79
C VAL A 132 6.34 -20.85 -10.80
N ILE A 133 5.35 -20.03 -10.52
CA ILE A 133 5.46 -18.58 -10.38
C ILE A 133 5.24 -18.25 -8.90
N ALA A 134 6.28 -17.77 -8.23
CA ALA A 134 6.21 -17.37 -6.82
C ALA A 134 6.55 -15.88 -6.67
N SER A 135 5.64 -15.12 -6.08
CA SER A 135 5.79 -13.69 -5.82
C SER A 135 5.32 -13.32 -4.41
N GLY A 136 5.59 -12.07 -3.99
CA GLY A 136 5.23 -11.59 -2.65
C GLY A 136 6.17 -12.11 -1.56
N ALA A 137 5.62 -12.67 -0.48
CA ALA A 137 6.32 -13.31 0.63
C ALA A 137 5.85 -14.76 0.77
N SER A 138 5.80 -15.46 -0.37
CA SER A 138 5.23 -16.81 -0.48
C SER A 138 6.23 -17.91 -0.15
N LYS A 139 5.72 -19.09 0.23
CA LYS A 139 6.53 -20.29 0.46
C LYS A 139 6.01 -21.48 -0.34
N VAL A 140 6.88 -22.10 -1.13
CA VAL A 140 6.56 -23.29 -1.94
C VAL A 140 7.43 -24.45 -1.47
N LYS A 141 6.84 -25.64 -1.25
CA LYS A 141 7.60 -26.87 -1.00
C LYS A 141 7.03 -28.04 -1.80
N PHE A 142 7.75 -28.53 -2.81
CA PHE A 142 7.25 -29.58 -3.70
C PHE A 142 8.25 -30.72 -3.87
N ASP A 143 7.73 -31.95 -3.90
CA ASP A 143 8.44 -33.14 -4.36
C ASP A 143 7.96 -33.46 -5.79
N LEU A 144 8.88 -33.47 -6.76
CA LEU A 144 8.57 -33.43 -8.19
C LEU A 144 9.19 -34.59 -8.97
N ASN A 145 8.55 -35.01 -10.05
CA ASN A 145 9.10 -35.92 -11.05
C ASN A 145 8.66 -35.47 -12.46
N LEU A 146 9.49 -34.66 -13.12
CA LEU A 146 9.10 -33.91 -14.32
C LEU A 146 10.08 -34.10 -15.49
N GLU A 147 9.65 -33.78 -16.72
CA GLU A 147 10.59 -33.58 -17.83
C GLU A 147 11.11 -32.13 -17.83
N LEU A 148 10.23 -31.15 -17.69
CA LEU A 148 10.56 -29.72 -17.67
C LEU A 148 9.95 -29.03 -16.47
N LEU A 149 10.78 -28.31 -15.71
CA LEU A 149 10.35 -27.41 -14.66
C LEU A 149 10.78 -25.99 -15.01
N ASN A 150 9.85 -25.05 -15.05
CA ASN A 150 10.18 -23.62 -15.07
C ASN A 150 9.82 -23.00 -13.73
N SER A 151 10.72 -22.22 -13.14
CA SER A 151 10.52 -21.56 -11.85
C SER A 151 10.83 -20.07 -11.97
N LYS A 152 9.83 -19.22 -11.81
CA LYS A 152 9.98 -17.77 -11.75
C LYS A 152 9.70 -17.28 -10.33
N ILE A 153 10.72 -16.75 -9.67
CA ILE A 153 10.68 -16.44 -8.24
C ILE A 153 11.07 -14.98 -8.05
N SER A 154 10.20 -14.22 -7.40
CA SER A 154 10.35 -12.78 -7.17
C SER A 154 9.85 -12.36 -5.79
N GLY A 155 10.14 -11.11 -5.40
CA GLY A 155 9.75 -10.55 -4.11
C GLY A 155 10.69 -11.00 -2.98
N ALA A 156 10.13 -11.63 -1.95
CA ALA A 156 10.79 -12.21 -0.78
C ALA A 156 10.33 -13.67 -0.59
N SER A 157 10.24 -14.41 -1.69
CA SER A 157 9.67 -15.76 -1.73
C SER A 157 10.72 -16.83 -1.40
N LYS A 158 10.30 -17.93 -0.75
CA LYS A 158 11.15 -19.11 -0.49
C LYS A 158 10.57 -20.34 -1.18
N VAL A 159 11.36 -20.98 -2.04
CA VAL A 159 10.93 -22.13 -2.84
C VAL A 159 11.88 -23.29 -2.57
N ASP A 160 11.37 -24.38 -1.99
CA ASP A 160 12.09 -25.62 -1.69
C ASP A 160 11.59 -26.73 -2.64
N LEU A 161 12.43 -27.20 -3.56
CA LEU A 161 12.06 -28.21 -4.56
C LEU A 161 12.94 -29.47 -4.41
N ASN A 162 12.32 -30.64 -4.40
CA ASN A 162 13.02 -31.92 -4.33
C ASN A 162 12.51 -32.88 -5.42
N GLY A 163 13.23 -33.99 -5.63
CA GLY A 163 12.83 -35.06 -6.55
C GLY A 163 13.67 -35.08 -7.82
N ASN A 164 13.06 -35.22 -8.99
CA ASN A 164 13.75 -35.29 -10.28
C ASN A 164 13.11 -34.37 -11.33
N ALA A 165 13.92 -33.76 -12.18
CA ALA A 165 13.44 -33.09 -13.40
C ALA A 165 14.49 -33.20 -14.52
N SER A 166 14.15 -33.52 -15.76
CA SER A 166 15.19 -33.57 -16.81
C SER A 166 15.84 -32.19 -17.03
N VAL A 167 15.01 -31.14 -17.13
CA VAL A 167 15.47 -29.75 -17.33
C VAL A 167 14.81 -28.83 -16.30
N HIS A 168 15.61 -27.99 -15.62
CA HIS A 168 15.12 -26.91 -14.77
C HIS A 168 15.53 -25.54 -15.31
N ARG A 169 14.57 -24.66 -15.57
CA ARG A 169 14.81 -23.25 -15.90
C ARG A 169 14.36 -22.37 -14.73
N ALA A 170 15.30 -21.72 -14.07
CA ALA A 170 15.04 -20.90 -12.90
C ALA A 170 15.36 -19.43 -13.17
N GLU A 171 14.39 -18.55 -12.95
CA GLU A 171 14.54 -17.09 -12.98
C GLU A 171 14.26 -16.54 -11.58
N ILE A 172 15.30 -16.08 -10.90
CA ILE A 172 15.24 -15.58 -9.53
C ILE A 172 15.54 -14.07 -9.55
N SER A 173 14.65 -13.30 -8.93
CA SER A 173 14.78 -11.85 -8.76
C SER A 173 14.36 -11.39 -7.36
N GLY A 174 14.73 -10.17 -6.98
CA GLY A 174 14.41 -9.62 -5.65
C GLY A 174 15.25 -10.23 -4.52
N ALA A 175 14.68 -10.38 -3.34
CA ALA A 175 15.30 -11.01 -2.15
C ALA A 175 14.75 -12.45 -1.96
N SER A 176 14.75 -13.22 -3.06
CA SER A 176 14.14 -14.55 -3.12
C SER A 176 15.16 -15.66 -2.90
N ASN A 177 14.70 -16.81 -2.38
CA ASN A 177 15.55 -17.98 -2.14
C ASN A 177 14.97 -19.22 -2.81
N LEU A 178 15.73 -19.81 -3.74
CA LEU A 178 15.47 -21.12 -4.33
C LEU A 178 16.42 -22.14 -3.71
N ASN A 179 15.85 -23.18 -3.10
CA ASN A 179 16.57 -24.36 -2.66
C ASN A 179 16.07 -25.58 -3.45
N ALA A 180 16.82 -25.92 -4.49
CA ALA A 180 16.61 -27.06 -5.37
C ALA A 180 17.80 -28.03 -5.32
N LEU A 181 18.55 -28.07 -4.20
CA LEU A 181 19.69 -28.98 -4.02
C LEU A 181 19.27 -30.46 -4.16
N ASN A 182 18.08 -30.78 -3.65
CA ASN A 182 17.52 -32.14 -3.69
C ASN A 182 16.67 -32.41 -4.93
N LEU A 183 16.62 -31.48 -5.89
CA LEU A 183 15.97 -31.67 -7.17
C LEU A 183 17.03 -32.13 -8.18
N LYS A 184 17.09 -33.44 -8.42
CA LYS A 184 18.09 -34.05 -9.30
C LYS A 184 17.74 -33.75 -10.76
N THR A 185 18.51 -32.87 -11.41
CA THR A 185 18.34 -32.52 -12.82
C THR A 185 19.45 -33.01 -13.74
N LEU A 186 19.15 -33.15 -15.04
CA LEU A 186 20.20 -33.33 -16.05
C LEU A 186 20.81 -31.98 -16.41
N THR A 187 19.95 -30.98 -16.66
CA THR A 187 20.38 -29.63 -17.03
C THR A 187 19.65 -28.59 -16.19
N THR A 188 20.38 -27.62 -15.65
CA THR A 188 19.80 -26.43 -15.01
C THR A 188 20.26 -25.14 -15.69
N ASN A 189 19.30 -24.31 -16.11
CA ASN A 189 19.54 -22.94 -16.55
C ASN A 189 19.02 -21.99 -15.47
N ALA A 190 19.91 -21.22 -14.86
CA ALA A 190 19.58 -20.30 -13.77
C ALA A 190 19.95 -18.85 -14.11
N ARG A 191 18.97 -17.95 -14.04
CA ARG A 191 19.17 -16.51 -14.05
C ARG A 191 18.90 -15.97 -12.66
N VAL A 192 19.89 -15.34 -12.03
CA VAL A 192 19.74 -14.73 -10.70
C VAL A 192 20.07 -13.25 -10.80
N SER A 193 19.12 -12.41 -10.38
CA SER A 193 19.24 -10.96 -10.34
C SER A 193 18.83 -10.40 -8.98
N GLY A 194 19.27 -9.18 -8.65
CA GLY A 194 18.95 -8.55 -7.36
C GLY A 194 19.77 -9.15 -6.22
N ALA A 195 19.13 -9.48 -5.09
CA ALA A 195 19.75 -10.12 -3.92
C ALA A 195 19.32 -11.59 -3.76
N GLY A 196 18.96 -12.24 -4.87
CA GLY A 196 18.45 -13.61 -4.88
C GLY A 196 19.53 -14.65 -4.56
N LYS A 197 19.13 -15.74 -3.90
CA LYS A 197 19.97 -16.92 -3.67
C LYS A 197 19.36 -18.13 -4.37
N ALA A 198 20.18 -18.88 -5.10
CA ALA A 198 19.79 -20.15 -5.69
C ALA A 198 20.76 -21.26 -5.28
N ILE A 199 20.26 -22.36 -4.76
CA ILE A 199 21.00 -23.61 -4.55
C ILE A 199 20.39 -24.62 -5.50
N ILE A 200 21.17 -25.16 -6.44
CA ILE A 200 20.67 -26.03 -7.52
C ILE A 200 21.49 -27.32 -7.62
N PHE A 201 20.99 -28.29 -8.37
CA PHE A 201 21.71 -29.49 -8.76
C PHE A 201 21.53 -29.71 -10.26
N ALA A 202 22.60 -30.08 -10.97
CA ALA A 202 22.53 -30.65 -12.31
C ALA A 202 23.62 -31.71 -12.51
N ARG A 203 23.28 -32.76 -13.26
CA ARG A 203 24.20 -33.85 -13.59
C ARG A 203 25.07 -33.52 -14.79
N ASP A 204 24.53 -32.94 -15.85
CA ASP A 204 25.25 -32.77 -17.12
C ASP A 204 25.70 -31.32 -17.33
N GLU A 205 24.78 -30.35 -17.21
CA GLU A 205 25.09 -28.95 -17.56
C GLU A 205 24.41 -27.93 -16.65
N ILE A 206 25.18 -26.92 -16.23
CA ILE A 206 24.69 -25.69 -15.60
C ILE A 206 24.98 -24.49 -16.51
N THR A 207 23.94 -23.73 -16.85
CA THR A 207 24.08 -22.40 -17.44
C THR A 207 23.62 -21.37 -16.42
N ALA A 208 24.48 -20.43 -16.04
CA ALA A 208 24.19 -19.43 -15.01
C ALA A 208 24.45 -18.00 -15.51
N GLU A 209 23.42 -17.15 -15.42
CA GLU A 209 23.54 -15.70 -15.62
C GLU A 209 23.29 -15.00 -14.29
N LEU A 210 24.31 -14.35 -13.74
CA LEU A 210 24.24 -13.69 -12.44
C LEU A 210 24.43 -12.17 -12.61
N SER A 211 23.58 -11.39 -11.96
CA SER A 211 23.69 -9.92 -11.92
C SER A 211 23.26 -9.37 -10.55
N GLY A 212 23.82 -8.22 -10.15
CA GLY A 212 23.51 -7.59 -8.86
C GLY A 212 24.26 -8.23 -7.68
N ALA A 213 23.61 -8.43 -6.54
CA ALA A 213 24.16 -9.09 -5.36
C ALA A 213 23.72 -10.57 -5.25
N GLY A 214 23.29 -11.17 -6.35
CA GLY A 214 22.78 -12.55 -6.38
C GLY A 214 23.88 -13.60 -6.20
N SER A 215 23.54 -14.72 -5.56
CA SER A 215 24.45 -15.86 -5.37
C SER A 215 23.84 -17.16 -5.89
N LEU A 216 24.68 -18.00 -6.47
CA LEU A 216 24.32 -19.34 -6.91
C LEU A 216 25.32 -20.35 -6.36
N SER A 217 24.80 -21.41 -5.75
CA SER A 217 25.54 -22.56 -5.29
C SER A 217 25.02 -23.82 -5.95
N TYR A 218 25.89 -24.79 -6.16
CA TYR A 218 25.52 -26.07 -6.74
C TYR A 218 26.26 -27.22 -6.08
N PHE A 219 25.71 -28.42 -6.21
CA PHE A 219 26.37 -29.64 -5.77
C PHE A 219 27.35 -30.13 -6.83
N ASP A 220 28.62 -30.28 -6.44
CA ASP A 220 29.64 -30.88 -7.31
C ASP A 220 29.80 -32.36 -6.94
N ASN A 221 29.53 -33.24 -7.90
CA ASN A 221 29.41 -34.68 -7.68
C ASN A 221 30.28 -35.52 -8.63
N ASP A 222 31.28 -34.89 -9.25
CA ASP A 222 32.14 -35.45 -10.30
C ASP A 222 31.40 -35.92 -11.57
N GLN A 223 30.07 -35.80 -11.64
CA GLN A 223 29.28 -36.10 -12.84
C GLN A 223 29.03 -34.86 -13.70
N LEU A 224 29.17 -33.66 -13.13
CA LEU A 224 28.93 -32.39 -13.81
C LEU A 224 29.91 -32.17 -14.98
N ILE A 225 29.37 -32.16 -16.20
CA ILE A 225 30.19 -32.08 -17.43
C ILE A 225 30.56 -30.64 -17.77
N LYS A 226 29.64 -29.67 -17.56
CA LYS A 226 29.82 -28.30 -18.05
C LYS A 226 29.17 -27.22 -17.17
N ILE A 227 29.90 -26.13 -16.96
CA ILE A 227 29.38 -24.88 -16.38
C ILE A 227 29.65 -23.72 -17.36
N SER A 228 28.59 -23.01 -17.76
CA SER A 228 28.69 -21.76 -18.54
C SER A 228 28.21 -20.60 -17.68
N LYS A 229 29.04 -19.55 -17.54
CA LYS A 229 28.76 -18.37 -16.70
C LYS A 229 28.93 -17.09 -17.49
N SER A 230 28.01 -16.14 -17.32
CA SER A 230 28.18 -14.74 -17.73
C SER A 230 28.13 -13.81 -16.51
N GLY A 231 29.11 -12.90 -16.37
CA GLY A 231 29.22 -11.94 -15.26
C GLY A 231 30.44 -12.17 -14.36
N THR A 232 30.66 -11.31 -13.36
CA THR A 232 31.83 -11.36 -12.45
C THR A 232 31.61 -12.18 -11.17
N HIS A 233 30.37 -12.63 -10.88
CA HIS A 233 29.98 -13.26 -9.61
C HIS A 233 30.47 -14.71 -9.41
N THR A 234 31.08 -15.03 -8.27
CA THR A 234 31.56 -16.39 -7.96
C THR A 234 30.40 -17.38 -7.80
N ILE A 235 30.51 -18.54 -8.45
CA ILE A 235 29.61 -19.69 -8.23
C ILE A 235 30.34 -20.63 -7.26
N ILE A 236 29.66 -21.08 -6.21
CA ILE A 236 30.29 -21.83 -5.10
C ILE A 236 29.83 -23.30 -5.14
N PRO A 237 30.74 -24.28 -5.33
CA PRO A 237 30.40 -25.69 -5.14
C PRO A 237 30.15 -26.01 -3.65
N GLN A 238 29.25 -26.96 -3.38
CA GLN A 238 28.91 -27.45 -2.04
C GLN A 238 29.33 -28.91 -1.87
N ASP A 239 29.90 -29.28 -0.73
CA ASP A 239 30.40 -30.63 -0.40
C ASP A 239 29.26 -31.58 0.04
N PRO A 240 29.23 -32.86 -0.40
CA PRO A 240 28.24 -33.87 0.02
C PRO A 240 28.15 -34.15 1.51
N GLY A 241 29.19 -33.84 2.28
CA GLY A 241 29.24 -34.11 3.73
C GLY A 241 28.50 -33.09 4.59
N SER A 242 28.15 -31.91 4.07
CA SER A 242 27.36 -30.92 4.81
C SER A 242 25.88 -31.21 4.63
N GLY A 243 25.31 -32.06 5.51
CA GLY A 243 23.92 -31.89 5.93
C GLY A 243 23.68 -30.41 6.27
N PRO A 244 22.45 -29.86 6.20
CA PRO A 244 22.19 -28.42 6.07
C PRO A 244 22.86 -27.65 7.20
N ALA A 245 24.10 -27.22 6.97
CA ALA A 245 24.98 -26.62 7.94
C ALA A 245 25.17 -25.18 7.53
N GLU A 246 24.70 -24.34 8.43
CA GLU A 246 25.23 -23.04 8.82
C GLU A 246 25.61 -22.02 7.74
N GLU A 247 25.12 -20.81 8.00
CA GLU A 247 25.28 -19.62 7.18
C GLU A 247 26.73 -19.38 6.78
N ILE A 248 27.02 -19.56 5.49
CA ILE A 248 28.23 -19.03 4.87
C ILE A 248 28.08 -17.50 4.83
N SER A 249 28.82 -16.82 5.71
CA SER A 249 28.98 -15.37 5.77
C SER A 249 29.70 -14.87 4.50
N ALA A 250 28.97 -14.17 3.65
CA ALA A 250 29.56 -13.44 2.54
C ALA A 250 30.27 -12.19 3.11
N LYS A 251 31.57 -12.05 2.81
CA LYS A 251 32.31 -10.81 3.05
C LYS A 251 31.59 -9.65 2.35
N LEU A 252 31.03 -8.74 3.14
CA LEU A 252 30.42 -7.49 2.69
C LEU A 252 31.39 -6.34 2.93
N GLU A 253 31.53 -5.45 1.95
CA GLU A 253 32.23 -4.18 2.12
C GLU A 253 31.47 -3.31 3.14
N THR A 254 32.11 -3.01 4.28
CA THR A 254 31.59 -2.14 5.31
C THR A 254 31.94 -0.69 5.00
N THR A 255 30.97 0.21 5.19
CA THR A 255 31.26 1.64 5.35
C THR A 255 31.21 1.94 6.84
N ASP A 256 32.37 2.16 7.45
CA ASP A 256 32.49 2.42 8.87
C ASP A 256 31.87 3.77 9.25
N ALA A 257 30.85 3.72 10.09
CA ALA A 257 30.35 4.85 10.86
C ALA A 257 30.08 4.37 12.28
N GLY A 258 31.15 4.28 13.08
CA GLY A 258 31.21 4.21 14.56
C GLY A 258 30.06 3.51 15.30
N ASP A 259 30.38 2.35 15.89
CA ASP A 259 29.63 1.55 16.89
C ASP A 259 28.27 0.98 16.47
N SER A 260 27.86 1.15 15.21
CA SER A 260 26.69 0.42 14.70
C SER A 260 26.81 0.04 13.25
N THR A 261 26.47 -1.21 12.94
CA THR A 261 26.28 -1.68 11.56
C THR A 261 24.79 -1.73 11.27
N ILE A 262 24.32 -0.89 10.35
CA ILE A 262 22.92 -0.89 9.92
C ILE A 262 22.84 -1.42 8.49
N VAL A 263 22.21 -2.57 8.32
CA VAL A 263 21.94 -3.21 7.03
C VAL A 263 20.44 -3.14 6.75
N LYS A 264 20.07 -2.51 5.63
CA LYS A 264 18.67 -2.41 5.19
C LYS A 264 18.40 -3.41 4.07
N ILE A 265 17.54 -4.40 4.33
CA ILE A 265 17.11 -5.41 3.37
C ILE A 265 15.62 -5.19 3.09
N GLY A 266 15.31 -4.38 2.07
CA GLY A 266 13.93 -3.97 1.77
C GLY A 266 13.34 -3.05 2.85
N ASP A 267 12.28 -3.50 3.52
CA ASP A 267 11.62 -2.82 4.66
C ASP A 267 12.12 -3.30 6.02
N ILE A 268 13.06 -4.25 6.05
CA ILE A 268 13.64 -4.80 7.26
C ILE A 268 14.95 -4.07 7.52
N GLU A 269 14.97 -3.30 8.60
CA GLU A 269 16.21 -2.74 9.15
C GLU A 269 16.83 -3.77 10.09
N VAL A 270 18.06 -4.15 9.78
CA VAL A 270 18.93 -4.93 10.65
C VAL A 270 19.94 -3.97 11.25
N SER A 271 19.87 -3.73 12.54
CA SER A 271 20.86 -2.90 13.24
C SER A 271 21.61 -3.75 14.24
N VAL A 272 22.93 -3.81 14.09
CA VAL A 272 23.87 -4.36 15.05
C VAL A 272 24.48 -3.16 15.77
N ARG A 273 24.33 -3.12 17.10
CA ARG A 273 25.05 -2.18 17.96
C ARG A 273 26.03 -2.97 18.78
N GLU A 274 27.31 -2.68 18.60
CA GLU A 274 28.36 -3.29 19.40
C GLU A 274 28.35 -2.63 20.79
N GLY A 275 28.25 -3.48 21.80
CA GLY A 275 28.13 -3.12 23.21
C GLY A 275 27.96 -4.39 24.02
N ASP A 276 27.99 -4.27 25.34
CA ASP A 276 27.81 -5.38 26.27
C ASP A 276 26.46 -5.19 27.00
N PRO A 277 25.38 -5.92 26.62
CA PRO A 277 25.31 -7.03 25.65
C PRO A 277 25.15 -6.59 24.19
N THR A 278 25.58 -7.45 23.24
CA THR A 278 25.46 -7.22 21.79
C THR A 278 24.00 -7.30 21.38
N LYS A 279 23.50 -6.29 20.66
CA LYS A 279 22.08 -6.21 20.27
C LYS A 279 21.92 -6.32 18.76
N ILE A 280 21.18 -7.33 18.34
CA ILE A 280 20.81 -7.57 16.95
C ILE A 280 19.30 -7.32 16.82
N THR A 281 18.90 -6.26 16.14
CA THR A 281 17.48 -6.02 15.83
C THR A 281 17.17 -6.50 14.42
N ILE A 282 16.15 -7.35 14.26
CA ILE A 282 15.62 -7.76 12.96
C ILE A 282 14.13 -7.39 12.93
N GLY A 283 13.82 -6.22 12.36
CA GLY A 283 12.46 -5.67 12.35
C GLY A 283 11.90 -5.37 13.75
N GLY A 284 10.85 -6.11 14.17
CA GLY A 284 10.19 -5.98 15.47
C GLY A 284 10.68 -6.96 16.54
N SER A 285 11.83 -7.61 16.33
CA SER A 285 12.43 -8.54 17.27
C SER A 285 13.86 -8.11 17.56
N GLU A 286 14.26 -8.15 18.82
CA GLU A 286 15.58 -7.82 19.31
C GLU A 286 16.17 -9.07 19.96
N LEU A 287 17.33 -9.47 19.47
CA LEU A 287 18.18 -10.51 20.04
C LEU A 287 19.24 -9.79 20.85
N GLU A 288 19.27 -10.03 22.16
CA GLU A 288 20.39 -9.66 23.01
C GLU A 288 21.24 -10.90 23.25
N VAL A 289 22.53 -10.78 22.98
CA VAL A 289 23.54 -11.80 23.29
C VAL A 289 24.44 -11.20 24.35
N ASP A 290 24.40 -11.77 25.56
CA ASP A 290 25.32 -11.38 26.63
C ASP A 290 26.71 -11.99 26.44
N ASP A 291 27.68 -11.49 27.20
CA ASP A 291 29.09 -11.93 27.13
C ASP A 291 29.28 -13.42 27.49
N ASP A 292 28.31 -14.04 28.15
CA ASP A 292 28.28 -15.47 28.47
C ASP A 292 27.67 -16.33 27.34
N GLY A 293 27.25 -15.70 26.24
CA GLY A 293 26.67 -16.37 25.07
C GLY A 293 25.21 -16.76 25.24
N ASN A 294 24.52 -16.27 26.28
CA ASN A 294 23.08 -16.50 26.43
C ASN A 294 22.31 -15.60 25.46
N VAL A 295 21.40 -16.23 24.74
CA VAL A 295 20.57 -15.55 23.75
C VAL A 295 19.21 -15.25 24.38
N ASN A 296 18.91 -13.97 24.56
CA ASN A 296 17.62 -13.53 25.07
C ASN A 296 16.79 -12.92 23.93
N PHE A 297 15.69 -13.60 23.57
CA PHE A 297 14.79 -13.14 22.52
C PHE A 297 13.74 -12.20 23.09
N LYS A 298 13.88 -10.90 22.81
CA LYS A 298 12.88 -9.90 23.17
C LYS A 298 12.10 -9.49 21.93
N ARG A 299 10.80 -9.77 21.92
CA ARG A 299 9.92 -9.20 20.89
C ARG A 299 9.78 -7.70 21.16
N LYS A 300 10.56 -6.88 20.46
CA LYS A 300 10.47 -5.43 20.54
C LYS A 300 9.06 -5.03 20.10
N LYS A 301 8.21 -4.58 21.03
CA LYS A 301 6.98 -3.90 20.64
C LYS A 301 7.42 -2.68 19.84
N GLN A 302 7.42 -2.78 18.51
CA GLN A 302 7.34 -1.61 17.65
C GLN A 302 6.05 -0.94 18.08
N THR A 303 6.13 0.10 18.90
CA THR A 303 4.96 0.81 19.45
C THR A 303 4.59 2.00 18.59
N ARG A 304 5.40 2.32 17.57
CA ARG A 304 5.28 3.54 16.80
C ARG A 304 4.37 3.30 15.60
N TYR A 305 3.09 3.62 15.81
CA TYR A 305 2.17 3.94 14.72
C TYR A 305 2.68 5.18 13.99
N ASP A 306 2.50 5.20 12.67
CA ASP A 306 3.06 6.23 11.83
C ASP A 306 2.03 6.62 10.76
N GLY A 307 1.42 7.80 10.90
CA GLY A 307 0.29 8.25 10.11
C GLY A 307 0.69 8.82 8.76
N HIS A 308 -0.31 9.09 7.92
CA HIS A 308 -0.10 9.58 6.55
C HIS A 308 -0.70 10.97 6.34
N TRP A 309 -0.77 11.80 7.38
CA TRP A 309 -1.22 13.19 7.26
C TRP A 309 -0.10 14.10 6.75
N GLY A 310 1.11 13.74 7.12
CA GLY A 310 2.26 14.57 6.97
C GLY A 310 2.85 14.63 5.58
N GLY A 311 2.78 15.79 4.93
CA GLY A 311 3.51 16.05 3.70
C GLY A 311 3.03 17.31 3.01
N PHE A 312 3.11 17.25 1.69
CA PHE A 312 2.62 18.28 0.79
C PHE A 312 1.28 17.85 0.17
N GLU A 313 0.31 18.76 0.15
CA GLU A 313 -1.00 18.54 -0.47
C GLU A 313 -1.29 19.60 -1.53
N LEU A 314 -1.88 19.16 -2.65
CA LEU A 314 -2.33 20.03 -3.74
C LEU A 314 -3.75 19.63 -4.14
N GLY A 315 -4.63 20.62 -4.22
CA GLY A 315 -6.03 20.37 -4.56
C GLY A 315 -6.71 21.57 -5.20
N VAL A 316 -8.01 21.38 -5.43
CA VAL A 316 -8.95 22.43 -5.82
C VAL A 316 -9.80 22.77 -4.59
N ASN A 317 -10.02 24.06 -4.36
CA ASN A 317 -10.92 24.54 -3.31
C ASN A 317 -12.09 25.31 -3.90
N GLY A 318 -13.23 25.22 -3.23
CA GLY A 318 -14.44 25.97 -3.54
C GLY A 318 -15.30 26.16 -2.29
N TYR A 319 -16.55 26.53 -2.49
CA TYR A 319 -17.58 26.52 -1.47
C TYR A 319 -18.94 26.20 -2.07
N VAL A 320 -19.86 25.78 -1.22
CA VAL A 320 -21.27 25.56 -1.52
C VAL A 320 -22.13 26.43 -0.60
N ASN A 321 -23.36 26.71 -1.00
CA ASN A 321 -24.33 27.39 -0.15
C ASN A 321 -24.91 26.45 0.92
N ARG A 322 -25.84 26.96 1.74
CA ARG A 322 -26.52 26.23 2.81
C ARG A 322 -27.20 24.93 2.34
N ASP A 323 -27.69 24.89 1.10
CA ASP A 323 -28.37 23.74 0.51
C ASP A 323 -27.39 22.76 -0.16
N GLY A 324 -26.08 23.01 -0.04
CA GLY A 324 -25.03 22.18 -0.65
C GLY A 324 -24.89 22.36 -2.16
N GLN A 325 -25.42 23.46 -2.70
CA GLN A 325 -25.39 23.78 -4.13
C GLN A 325 -24.26 24.80 -4.44
N PHE A 326 -23.82 24.83 -5.70
CA PHE A 326 -22.71 25.69 -6.15
C PHE A 326 -23.15 27.10 -6.56
N ASP A 327 -24.45 27.38 -6.58
CA ASP A 327 -25.00 28.69 -6.90
C ASP A 327 -24.90 29.67 -5.72
N MET A 328 -24.74 30.95 -6.05
CA MET A 328 -24.60 32.00 -5.05
C MET A 328 -25.98 32.42 -4.51
N PRO A 329 -26.07 32.75 -3.22
CA PRO A 329 -27.25 33.43 -2.68
C PRO A 329 -27.50 34.76 -3.40
N GLU A 330 -28.77 35.16 -3.48
CA GLU A 330 -29.19 36.39 -4.16
C GLU A 330 -28.37 37.61 -3.70
N GLY A 331 -27.84 38.36 -4.67
CA GLY A 331 -26.98 39.54 -4.42
C GLY A 331 -25.49 39.24 -4.27
N TYR A 332 -25.07 37.96 -4.28
CA TYR A 332 -23.67 37.55 -4.10
C TYR A 332 -23.03 36.85 -5.30
N ASP A 333 -23.62 36.96 -6.50
CA ASP A 333 -23.10 36.36 -7.76
C ASP A 333 -21.65 36.76 -8.06
N PHE A 334 -21.20 37.92 -7.56
CA PHE A 334 -19.81 38.35 -7.68
C PHE A 334 -18.81 37.35 -7.02
N LEU A 335 -19.26 36.56 -6.05
CA LEU A 335 -18.44 35.54 -5.40
C LEU A 335 -18.27 34.27 -6.25
N ASP A 336 -18.98 34.10 -7.37
CA ASP A 336 -18.82 32.91 -8.21
C ASP A 336 -17.35 32.59 -8.54
N LEU A 337 -17.00 31.32 -8.49
CA LEU A 337 -15.62 30.86 -8.62
C LEU A 337 -15.36 30.16 -9.94
N ARG A 338 -14.18 30.45 -10.50
CA ARG A 338 -13.51 29.56 -11.44
C ARG A 338 -12.87 28.42 -10.67
N MET A 339 -13.61 27.34 -10.49
CA MET A 339 -13.19 26.18 -9.70
C MET A 339 -11.86 25.61 -10.22
N GLU A 340 -11.67 25.51 -11.54
CA GLU A 340 -10.45 24.98 -12.16
C GLU A 340 -9.19 25.84 -11.91
N LYS A 341 -9.37 27.07 -11.42
CA LYS A 341 -8.28 28.00 -11.08
C LYS A 341 -8.22 28.33 -9.58
N SER A 342 -9.09 27.72 -8.79
CA SER A 342 -9.15 27.90 -7.34
C SER A 342 -8.36 26.79 -6.65
N VAL A 343 -7.09 27.07 -6.38
CA VAL A 343 -6.08 26.07 -5.99
C VAL A 343 -5.78 26.15 -4.50
N ASN A 344 -5.83 24.98 -3.85
CA ASN A 344 -5.43 24.76 -2.47
C ASN A 344 -4.03 24.13 -2.44
N VAL A 345 -3.19 24.65 -1.55
CA VAL A 345 -1.90 24.04 -1.22
C VAL A 345 -1.83 23.88 0.28
N LYS A 346 -1.38 22.72 0.77
CA LYS A 346 -1.03 22.54 2.17
C LYS A 346 0.41 22.05 2.32
N LEU A 347 1.10 22.64 3.29
CA LEU A 347 2.34 22.11 3.83
C LEU A 347 2.05 21.77 5.28
N ASN A 348 1.68 20.53 5.51
CA ASN A 348 1.76 19.99 6.86
C ASN A 348 3.28 19.98 7.18
N PHE A 349 3.75 20.25 8.40
CA PHE A 349 5.19 20.26 8.69
C PHE A 349 5.56 19.58 10.00
N PHE A 350 4.58 19.24 10.82
CA PHE A 350 4.76 18.51 12.05
C PHE A 350 3.64 17.49 12.17
N GLU A 351 3.98 16.23 12.46
CA GLU A 351 3.02 15.17 12.70
C GLU A 351 3.38 14.44 13.99
N GLN A 352 2.36 14.16 14.79
CA GLN A 352 2.45 13.36 16.00
C GLN A 352 1.44 12.22 15.90
N ASN A 353 1.96 11.00 16.05
CA ASN A 353 1.20 9.77 15.88
C ASN A 353 1.07 9.05 17.22
N PHE A 354 -0.14 8.60 17.53
CA PHE A 354 -0.47 7.81 18.71
C PHE A 354 -1.01 6.46 18.28
N ASN A 355 -0.35 5.40 18.71
CA ASN A 355 -0.79 4.05 18.45
C ASN A 355 -1.95 3.68 19.38
N LEU A 356 -3.08 3.25 18.80
CA LEU A 356 -4.22 2.80 19.57
C LEU A 356 -4.29 1.27 19.60
N ILE A 357 -4.13 0.60 18.44
CA ILE A 357 -4.26 -0.86 18.32
C ILE A 357 -3.19 -1.41 17.37
N SER A 358 -2.19 -2.08 17.95
CA SER A 358 -1.21 -2.94 17.24
C SER A 358 -0.55 -2.30 15.99
N ASN A 359 -0.35 -0.98 16.01
CA ASN A 359 0.13 -0.16 14.89
C ASN A 359 -0.68 -0.28 13.60
N LYS A 360 -1.93 -0.77 13.64
CA LYS A 360 -2.85 -0.76 12.49
C LYS A 360 -3.89 0.33 12.60
N PHE A 361 -4.17 0.75 13.82
CA PHE A 361 -5.11 1.81 14.10
C PHE A 361 -4.42 2.84 15.00
N GLY A 362 -4.52 4.10 14.64
CA GLY A 362 -3.91 5.16 15.40
C GLY A 362 -4.61 6.49 15.22
N LEU A 363 -4.21 7.41 16.10
CA LEU A 363 -4.63 8.79 16.08
C LEU A 363 -3.44 9.63 15.60
N THR A 364 -3.66 10.44 14.58
CA THR A 364 -2.68 11.37 14.02
C THR A 364 -3.13 12.80 14.30
N THR A 365 -2.22 13.60 14.84
CA THR A 365 -2.36 15.05 14.98
C THR A 365 -1.11 15.74 14.45
N GLY A 366 -1.08 17.07 14.40
CA GLY A 366 0.04 17.77 13.81
C GLY A 366 -0.16 19.28 13.64
N LEU A 367 0.74 19.91 12.89
CA LEU A 367 0.62 21.31 12.49
C LEU A 367 0.91 21.45 10.99
N GLY A 368 0.15 22.32 10.33
CA GLY A 368 0.27 22.54 8.90
C GLY A 368 -0.17 23.92 8.45
N PHE A 369 0.41 24.42 7.38
CA PHE A 369 -0.04 25.62 6.70
C PHE A 369 -0.93 25.27 5.52
N GLU A 370 -2.00 26.04 5.35
CA GLU A 370 -2.91 25.91 4.22
C GLU A 370 -3.09 27.25 3.53
N TRP A 371 -2.92 27.26 2.21
CA TRP A 371 -3.15 28.42 1.34
C TRP A 371 -4.32 28.11 0.41
N ASN A 372 -5.46 28.76 0.66
CA ASN A 372 -6.61 28.72 -0.23
C ASN A 372 -6.56 29.89 -1.20
N ASN A 373 -6.72 29.60 -2.50
CA ASN A 373 -6.89 30.63 -3.51
C ASN A 373 -8.28 30.49 -4.12
N TYR A 374 -9.17 31.43 -3.85
CA TYR A 374 -10.49 31.50 -4.47
C TYR A 374 -10.42 32.45 -5.66
N ARG A 375 -10.44 31.90 -6.88
CA ARG A 375 -10.39 32.68 -8.12
C ARG A 375 -11.82 33.02 -8.54
N PHE A 376 -12.20 34.29 -8.46
CA PHE A 376 -13.52 34.74 -8.90
C PHE A 376 -13.65 34.65 -10.43
N ASP A 377 -14.83 34.28 -10.90
CA ASP A 377 -15.20 34.32 -12.31
C ASP A 377 -15.41 35.76 -12.77
N ASN A 378 -16.13 36.52 -11.93
CA ASN A 378 -16.33 37.95 -12.10
C ASN A 378 -15.07 38.76 -11.74
N LYS A 379 -14.96 39.95 -12.36
CA LYS A 379 -13.91 40.93 -12.05
C LYS A 379 -14.35 41.72 -10.82
N VAL A 380 -14.03 41.21 -9.64
CA VAL A 380 -14.53 41.78 -8.37
C VAL A 380 -13.47 42.58 -7.63
N VAL A 381 -13.86 43.70 -7.04
CA VAL A 381 -13.08 44.44 -6.04
C VAL A 381 -13.76 44.27 -4.69
N LEU A 382 -13.34 43.26 -3.91
CA LEU A 382 -13.96 42.99 -2.61
C LEU A 382 -13.64 44.11 -1.62
N LYS A 383 -14.69 44.72 -1.07
CA LYS A 383 -14.60 45.66 0.06
C LYS A 383 -15.55 45.29 1.19
N LYS A 384 -15.19 45.75 2.39
CA LYS A 384 -16.05 45.69 3.56
C LYS A 384 -16.83 47.00 3.64
N GLU A 385 -18.15 46.93 3.62
CA GLU A 385 -19.02 48.09 3.84
C GLU A 385 -19.95 47.79 5.01
N GLY A 386 -19.77 48.53 6.11
CA GLY A 386 -20.52 48.31 7.35
C GLY A 386 -20.38 46.87 7.86
N ASN A 387 -21.47 46.11 7.76
CA ASN A 387 -21.50 44.71 8.17
C ASN A 387 -21.33 43.73 7.01
N ASP A 388 -21.32 44.15 5.74
CA ASP A 388 -21.35 43.22 4.62
C ASP A 388 -20.04 43.19 3.81
N ILE A 389 -19.94 42.21 2.91
CA ILE A 389 -18.95 42.13 1.84
C ILE A 389 -19.63 42.54 0.53
N ILE A 390 -19.02 43.48 -0.19
CA ILE A 390 -19.57 44.00 -1.45
C ILE A 390 -18.53 43.94 -2.58
N ASP A 391 -19.02 44.00 -3.82
CA ASP A 391 -18.19 44.29 -4.99
C ASP A 391 -18.19 45.80 -5.26
N ASP A 392 -17.01 46.41 -5.19
CA ASP A 392 -16.79 47.84 -5.43
C ASP A 392 -16.08 48.08 -6.78
N PHE A 393 -16.35 47.23 -7.77
CA PHE A 393 -15.74 47.32 -9.10
C PHE A 393 -16.02 48.67 -9.79
N GLU A 394 -17.23 49.20 -9.67
CA GLU A 394 -17.65 50.43 -10.36
C GLU A 394 -16.88 51.68 -9.91
N SER A 395 -16.37 51.72 -8.67
CA SER A 395 -15.60 52.86 -8.15
C SER A 395 -14.12 52.82 -8.51
N SER A 396 -13.63 51.75 -9.16
CA SER A 396 -12.24 51.61 -9.59
C SER A 396 -12.15 51.09 -11.03
N PRO A 397 -12.41 51.92 -12.06
CA PRO A 397 -12.47 51.46 -13.45
C PRO A 397 -11.06 51.23 -13.99
N ARG A 398 -10.45 50.10 -13.62
CA ARG A 398 -9.22 49.57 -14.21
C ARG A 398 -9.56 48.31 -15.01
N ASP A 399 -8.81 48.03 -16.07
CA ASP A 399 -8.98 46.79 -16.82
C ASP A 399 -8.37 45.59 -16.05
N TYR A 400 -9.16 45.06 -15.12
CA TYR A 400 -8.78 43.90 -14.34
C TYR A 400 -8.86 42.63 -15.20
N THR A 401 -7.80 41.83 -15.13
CA THR A 401 -7.68 40.51 -15.79
C THR A 401 -7.81 39.36 -14.79
N LYS A 402 -7.57 39.61 -13.50
CA LYS A 402 -7.71 38.62 -12.43
C LYS A 402 -8.07 39.25 -11.09
N SER A 403 -9.10 38.70 -10.46
CA SER A 403 -9.44 38.92 -9.05
C SER A 403 -9.44 37.60 -8.29
N LYS A 404 -8.86 37.58 -7.10
CA LYS A 404 -8.89 36.41 -6.21
C LYS A 404 -8.83 36.81 -4.75
N LEU A 405 -9.44 35.99 -3.91
CA LEU A 405 -9.27 36.02 -2.47
C LEU A 405 -8.27 34.92 -2.06
N VAL A 406 -7.30 35.27 -1.22
CA VAL A 406 -6.33 34.33 -0.67
C VAL A 406 -6.52 34.27 0.83
N VAL A 407 -6.65 33.06 1.38
CA VAL A 407 -6.84 32.85 2.81
C VAL A 407 -5.86 31.80 3.30
N ASN A 408 -5.10 32.15 4.33
CA ASN A 408 -4.05 31.32 4.89
C ASN A 408 -4.46 30.86 6.30
N TYR A 409 -4.31 29.57 6.56
CA TYR A 409 -4.61 28.96 7.85
C TYR A 409 -3.40 28.22 8.42
N LEU A 410 -3.27 28.23 9.75
CA LEU A 410 -2.52 27.25 10.51
C LEU A 410 -3.50 26.17 10.98
N ASN A 411 -3.26 24.92 10.62
CA ASN A 411 -4.16 23.80 10.84
C ASN A 411 -3.67 22.86 11.93
N LEU A 412 -4.62 22.28 12.65
CA LEU A 412 -4.44 21.23 13.64
C LEU A 412 -5.46 20.11 13.37
N PRO A 413 -5.02 18.95 12.85
CA PRO A 413 -5.87 17.79 12.62
C PRO A 413 -6.03 16.92 13.87
N ILE A 414 -7.13 16.19 13.93
CA ILE A 414 -7.36 15.03 14.79
C ILE A 414 -7.92 13.96 13.87
N LEU A 415 -7.04 13.05 13.42
CA LEU A 415 -7.34 12.07 12.38
C LEU A 415 -7.25 10.66 12.96
N LEU A 416 -8.33 9.90 12.89
CA LEU A 416 -8.25 8.45 13.11
C LEU A 416 -7.91 7.79 11.79
N GLU A 417 -6.89 6.96 11.80
CA GLU A 417 -6.42 6.30 10.58
C GLU A 417 -6.17 4.81 10.81
N TYR A 418 -6.57 4.06 9.81
CA TYR A 418 -6.35 2.63 9.70
C TYR A 418 -5.36 2.35 8.56
N GLN A 419 -4.38 1.49 8.83
CA GLN A 419 -3.37 1.06 7.88
C GLN A 419 -3.26 -0.46 7.80
N THR A 420 -3.11 -0.99 6.58
CA THR A 420 -3.07 -2.45 6.34
C THR A 420 -1.73 -3.08 6.73
N ASN A 421 -0.63 -2.37 6.53
CA ASN A 421 0.71 -2.82 6.91
C ASN A 421 1.19 -2.10 8.17
N ARG A 422 1.60 -2.87 9.18
CA ARG A 422 2.06 -2.38 10.49
C ARG A 422 3.57 -2.11 10.57
N PHE A 423 4.31 -2.40 9.51
CA PHE A 423 5.78 -2.39 9.49
C PHE A 423 6.39 -1.48 8.42
N SER A 424 5.61 -1.00 7.45
CA SER A 424 6.13 -0.16 6.37
C SER A 424 5.04 0.73 5.75
N LYS A 425 5.39 2.00 5.56
CA LYS A 425 4.62 3.01 4.81
C LYS A 425 4.78 2.91 3.29
N LYS A 426 5.71 2.10 2.76
CA LYS A 426 6.06 2.16 1.33
C LYS A 426 5.03 1.50 0.42
N ASN A 427 4.27 0.53 0.92
CA ASN A 427 3.30 -0.23 0.12
C ASN A 427 2.09 -0.67 0.95
N SER A 428 1.45 0.30 1.62
CA SER A 428 0.30 0.07 2.49
C SER A 428 -0.91 0.88 2.05
N PHE A 429 -2.05 0.20 1.95
CA PHE A 429 -3.33 0.88 1.90
C PHE A 429 -3.62 1.51 3.28
N HIS A 430 -4.10 2.74 3.27
CA HIS A 430 -4.54 3.43 4.47
C HIS A 430 -5.74 4.31 4.19
N ILE A 431 -6.56 4.48 5.22
CA ILE A 431 -7.74 5.32 5.19
C ILE A 431 -7.86 6.04 6.53
N GLY A 432 -8.08 7.35 6.46
CA GLY A 432 -8.21 8.21 7.62
C GLY A 432 -9.48 9.06 7.53
N ALA A 433 -10.11 9.27 8.68
CA ALA A 433 -11.23 10.19 8.82
C ALA A 433 -11.14 10.94 10.15
N GLY A 434 -11.52 12.21 10.16
CA GLY A 434 -11.38 13.02 11.35
C GLY A 434 -11.79 14.48 11.18
N LEU A 435 -11.35 15.30 12.12
CA LEU A 435 -11.62 16.74 12.15
C LEU A 435 -10.31 17.49 11.89
N GLN A 436 -10.34 18.53 11.07
CA GLN A 436 -9.23 19.49 10.96
C GLN A 436 -9.70 20.86 11.38
N THR A 437 -9.07 21.43 12.41
CA THR A 437 -9.30 22.82 12.80
C THR A 437 -8.27 23.72 12.13
N GLY A 438 -8.63 24.97 11.86
CA GLY A 438 -7.75 25.96 11.23
C GLY A 438 -7.92 27.34 11.84
N LEU A 439 -6.80 27.96 12.23
CA LEU A 439 -6.72 29.35 12.67
C LEU A 439 -6.27 30.22 11.49
N ARG A 440 -7.05 31.23 11.11
CA ARG A 440 -6.70 32.15 10.02
C ARG A 440 -5.53 33.02 10.44
N ILE A 441 -4.39 32.87 9.77
CA ILE A 441 -3.17 33.63 10.02
C ILE A 441 -2.98 34.78 9.03
N GLY A 442 -3.75 34.81 7.95
CA GLY A 442 -3.75 35.93 7.02
C GLY A 442 -4.78 35.78 5.92
N SER A 443 -5.17 36.90 5.35
CA SER A 443 -5.98 36.94 4.14
C SER A 443 -5.71 38.22 3.38
N HIS A 444 -5.78 38.13 2.05
CA HIS A 444 -5.63 39.28 1.18
C HIS A 444 -6.40 39.06 -0.12
N THR A 445 -6.93 40.13 -0.69
CA THR A 445 -7.36 40.10 -2.08
C THR A 445 -6.15 40.34 -2.98
N LYS A 446 -6.18 39.80 -4.20
CA LYS A 446 -5.19 40.08 -5.23
C LYS A 446 -5.87 40.40 -6.54
N LEU A 447 -5.64 41.62 -7.00
CA LEU A 447 -6.10 42.15 -8.26
C LEU A 447 -4.94 42.24 -9.25
N VAL A 448 -5.20 41.94 -10.50
CA VAL A 448 -4.23 42.06 -11.60
C VAL A 448 -4.89 42.83 -12.71
N TYR A 449 -4.26 43.90 -13.16
CA TYR A 449 -4.77 44.79 -14.21
C TYR A 449 -3.66 45.17 -15.17
N GLN A 450 -4.04 45.68 -16.33
CA GLN A 450 -3.12 46.34 -17.25
C GLN A 450 -3.09 47.84 -16.97
N ASP A 451 -1.90 48.41 -16.97
CA ASP A 451 -1.66 49.84 -16.86
C ASP A 451 -0.46 50.19 -17.75
N ASP A 452 -0.66 51.09 -18.70
CA ASP A 452 0.34 51.48 -19.71
C ASP A 452 0.99 50.28 -20.43
N GLY A 453 0.17 49.31 -20.86
CA GLY A 453 0.62 48.08 -21.52
C GLY A 453 1.40 47.10 -20.63
N ARG A 454 1.58 47.39 -19.34
CA ARG A 454 2.29 46.53 -18.37
C ARG A 454 1.31 45.90 -17.38
N LYS A 455 1.60 44.66 -17.00
CA LYS A 455 0.80 43.90 -16.03
C LYS A 455 1.17 44.30 -14.59
N LYS A 456 0.27 44.97 -13.89
CA LYS A 456 0.40 45.32 -12.46
C LYS A 456 -0.39 44.35 -11.58
N LYS A 457 -0.01 44.28 -10.29
CA LYS A 457 -0.60 43.37 -9.31
C LYS A 457 -0.73 44.10 -7.97
N ASP A 458 -1.96 44.32 -7.52
CA ASP A 458 -2.24 44.89 -6.20
C ASP A 458 -2.63 43.75 -5.26
N LYS A 459 -2.11 43.79 -4.03
CA LYS A 459 -2.50 42.89 -2.94
C LYS A 459 -2.95 43.74 -1.77
N ASP A 460 -4.19 43.56 -1.34
CA ASP A 460 -4.76 44.27 -0.21
C ASP A 460 -4.97 43.28 0.94
N PRO A 461 -4.21 43.37 2.04
CA PRO A 461 -4.44 42.55 3.23
C PRO A 461 -5.68 43.01 3.98
N GLY A 462 -6.52 42.08 4.39
CA GLY A 462 -7.74 42.39 5.13
C GLY A 462 -8.40 41.12 5.63
N ASP A 463 -9.26 41.24 6.65
CA ASP A 463 -10.00 40.08 7.15
C ASP A 463 -11.21 39.72 6.27
N TYR A 464 -11.73 40.65 5.47
CA TYR A 464 -12.89 40.47 4.57
C TYR A 464 -14.09 39.78 5.25
N HIS A 465 -14.29 40.07 6.53
CA HIS A 465 -15.29 39.39 7.36
C HIS A 465 -15.18 37.85 7.40
N ILE A 466 -14.04 37.28 7.03
CA ILE A 466 -13.79 35.84 7.04
C ILE A 466 -13.70 35.36 8.48
N ASN A 467 -14.26 34.19 8.72
CA ASN A 467 -14.24 33.52 10.01
C ASN A 467 -12.77 33.30 10.46
N PRO A 468 -12.37 33.74 11.67
CA PRO A 468 -11.00 33.53 12.15
C PRO A 468 -10.68 32.05 12.42
N PHE A 469 -11.72 31.22 12.57
CA PHE A 469 -11.58 29.79 12.80
C PHE A 469 -12.37 29.00 11.74
N LYS A 470 -11.84 27.84 11.36
CA LYS A 470 -12.57 26.83 10.60
C LYS A 470 -12.45 25.46 11.23
N TYR A 471 -13.45 24.61 11.04
CA TYR A 471 -13.42 23.21 11.44
C TYR A 471 -14.03 22.35 10.35
N ASP A 472 -13.19 21.49 9.78
CA ASP A 472 -13.47 20.72 8.59
C ASP A 472 -13.63 19.25 8.96
N LEU A 473 -14.65 18.59 8.39
CA LEU A 473 -14.62 17.14 8.25
C LEU A 473 -13.55 16.78 7.22
N MET A 474 -12.68 15.85 7.56
CA MET A 474 -11.59 15.37 6.71
C MET A 474 -11.73 13.88 6.47
N VAL A 475 -11.57 13.49 5.21
CA VAL A 475 -11.39 12.08 4.80
C VAL A 475 -10.16 11.98 3.90
N ARG A 476 -9.39 10.91 4.08
CA ARG A 476 -8.20 10.59 3.29
C ARG A 476 -8.17 9.11 2.97
N ILE A 477 -7.73 8.77 1.76
CA ILE A 477 -7.52 7.41 1.32
C ILE A 477 -6.26 7.36 0.46
N GLY A 478 -5.38 6.40 0.71
CA GLY A 478 -4.09 6.38 0.04
C GLY A 478 -3.46 5.00 -0.05
N TRP A 479 -2.46 4.93 -0.92
CA TRP A 479 -1.57 3.79 -1.06
C TRP A 479 -0.12 4.27 -0.99
N GLY A 480 0.60 3.78 0.02
CA GLY A 480 1.97 4.19 0.28
C GLY A 480 2.10 5.69 0.55
N LYS A 481 2.86 6.40 -0.27
CA LYS A 481 3.03 7.87 -0.12
C LYS A 481 1.93 8.68 -0.79
N LEU A 482 1.18 8.09 -1.73
CA LEU A 482 0.18 8.82 -2.52
C LEU A 482 -1.19 8.73 -1.86
N ASN A 483 -1.79 9.88 -1.65
CA ASN A 483 -3.06 10.04 -0.94
C ASN A 483 -4.03 10.87 -1.78
N LEU A 484 -5.31 10.54 -1.69
CA LEU A 484 -6.43 11.41 -2.04
C LEU A 484 -7.04 11.93 -0.75
N HIS A 485 -7.39 13.22 -0.71
CA HIS A 485 -8.01 13.84 0.45
C HIS A 485 -9.20 14.72 0.06
N ALA A 486 -10.15 14.82 0.97
CA ALA A 486 -11.27 15.74 0.89
C ALA A 486 -11.50 16.39 2.26
N ASN A 487 -11.77 17.70 2.25
CA ASN A 487 -12.14 18.50 3.41
C ASN A 487 -13.47 19.20 3.12
N TYR A 488 -14.37 19.22 4.10
CA TYR A 488 -15.62 19.97 4.05
C TYR A 488 -15.80 20.76 5.34
N SER A 489 -15.83 22.09 5.25
CA SER A 489 -16.00 22.97 6.41
C SER A 489 -17.43 22.88 6.96
N LEU A 490 -17.54 22.67 8.26
CA LEU A 490 -18.83 22.65 8.96
C LEU A 490 -19.32 24.05 9.33
N ASN A 491 -18.46 25.07 9.22
CA ASN A 491 -18.81 26.47 9.39
C ASN A 491 -18.63 27.29 8.12
N THR A 492 -19.30 28.44 8.10
CA THR A 492 -19.28 29.36 6.97
C THR A 492 -17.93 30.10 6.85
N LEU A 493 -17.56 30.41 5.60
CA LEU A 493 -16.37 31.19 5.25
C LEU A 493 -16.44 32.59 5.87
N PHE A 494 -17.59 33.24 5.80
CA PHE A 494 -17.83 34.55 6.41
C PHE A 494 -18.37 34.42 7.83
N LYS A 495 -18.10 35.41 8.67
CA LYS A 495 -18.67 35.55 10.01
C LYS A 495 -20.20 35.68 9.89
N ASN A 496 -20.92 35.21 10.91
CA ASN A 496 -22.39 35.30 10.95
C ASN A 496 -22.86 36.74 10.71
N ASN A 497 -23.84 36.90 9.81
CA ASN A 497 -24.41 38.20 9.40
C ASN A 497 -23.37 39.19 8.84
N ARG A 498 -22.29 38.66 8.24
CA ARG A 498 -21.23 39.49 7.63
C ARG A 498 -20.87 39.11 6.19
N GLY A 499 -21.81 38.45 5.52
CA GLY A 499 -21.69 37.90 4.18
C GLY A 499 -22.58 36.64 4.04
N PRO A 500 -22.54 35.96 2.88
CA PRO A 500 -23.39 34.81 2.60
C PRO A 500 -22.96 33.55 3.35
N GLU A 501 -23.92 32.64 3.58
CA GLU A 501 -23.68 31.31 4.14
C GLU A 501 -23.02 30.38 3.11
N LEU A 502 -21.68 30.47 3.02
CA LEU A 502 -20.88 29.64 2.12
C LEU A 502 -19.97 28.70 2.91
N TYR A 503 -20.02 27.41 2.61
CA TYR A 503 -19.27 26.33 3.27
C TYR A 503 -18.10 25.87 2.39
N PRO A 504 -16.85 26.17 2.77
CA PRO A 504 -15.69 25.76 1.99
C PRO A 504 -15.54 24.24 1.87
N PHE A 505 -14.99 23.80 0.74
CA PHE A 505 -14.51 22.43 0.56
C PHE A 505 -13.20 22.42 -0.22
N THR A 506 -12.44 21.33 -0.06
CA THR A 506 -11.21 21.06 -0.81
C THR A 506 -11.17 19.59 -1.21
N VAL A 507 -10.73 19.29 -2.43
CA VAL A 507 -10.42 17.92 -2.87
C VAL A 507 -9.07 17.94 -3.57
N GLY A 508 -8.20 16.97 -3.26
CA GLY A 508 -6.87 16.96 -3.85
C GLY A 508 -6.06 15.69 -3.63
N ILE A 509 -4.83 15.74 -4.12
CA ILE A 509 -3.80 14.72 -3.92
C ILE A 509 -2.85 15.17 -2.81
N ALA A 510 -2.27 14.21 -2.09
CA ALA A 510 -1.26 14.43 -1.09
C ALA A 510 -0.10 13.46 -1.29
N LEU A 511 1.11 13.96 -1.08
CA LEU A 511 2.34 13.17 -1.01
C LEU A 511 2.78 13.17 0.44
N ALA A 512 2.47 12.08 1.14
CA ALA A 512 2.85 11.89 2.53
C ALA A 512 4.32 11.45 2.58
N SER A 513 5.20 12.29 3.15
CA SER A 513 6.58 11.91 3.41
C SER A 513 7.23 12.79 4.48
N TRP A 514 7.15 12.34 5.72
CA TRP A 514 8.24 12.43 6.69
C TRP A 514 8.16 11.26 7.66
#